data_AF-A0A679FYK9-F1
#
_entry.id   AF-A0A679FYK9-F1
#
_cell.length_a   1.000
_cell.length_b   1.000
_cell.length_c   1.000
_cell.angle_alpha   90.00
_cell.angle_beta   90.00
_cell.angle_gamma   90.00
#
_symmetry.space_group_name_H-M   'P 1'
#
loop_
_entity.id
_entity.type
_entity.pdbx_description
1 polymer ?
#
loop_
_entity_poly.entity_id
_entity_poly.type
_entity_poly.pdbx_seq_one_letter_code
_entity_poly.pdbx_strand_id
1 'polypeptide(L)' 'MKKEKDGADVIILGCTIEFGFYHEVQAEIGIPVIDASIAPLKYAEFLVEINRKFGWGHSKLYGYQSPPNEEIEAWNLF' A
#
# COMPACT_ATOMS: atom_id res chain seq x y z
N MET A 1 23.49 1.30 9.41
CA MET A 1 22.34 1.59 10.29
C MET A 1 22.33 0.53 11.39
N LYS A 2 22.66 0.88 12.64
CA LYS A 2 22.73 -0.12 13.73
C LYS A 2 21.31 -0.41 14.25
N LYS A 3 20.84 -1.67 14.16
CA LYS A 3 19.59 -2.17 14.77
C LYS A 3 19.39 -1.75 16.22
N GLU A 4 20.50 -1.49 16.92
CA GLU A 4 20.60 -1.28 18.37
C GLU A 4 19.91 -0.02 18.91
N LYS A 5 19.63 1.02 18.10
CA LYS A 5 19.08 2.28 18.64
C LYS A 5 17.57 2.28 18.85
N ASP A 6 16.82 1.67 17.93
CA ASP A 6 15.35 1.72 17.93
C ASP A 6 14.71 0.35 18.21
N GLY A 7 15.51 -0.74 18.25
CA GLY A 7 15.01 -2.09 18.49
C GLY A 7 14.12 -2.63 17.35
N ALA A 8 14.30 -2.13 16.13
CA ALA A 8 13.51 -2.55 14.98
C ALA A 8 13.93 -3.93 14.45
N ASP A 9 12.98 -4.87 14.43
CA ASP A 9 13.15 -6.22 13.88
C ASP A 9 12.57 -6.39 12.47
N VAL A 10 11.98 -5.32 11.89
CA VAL A 10 11.49 -5.23 10.50
C VAL A 10 11.72 -3.82 9.97
N ILE A 11 11.98 -3.68 8.67
CA ILE A 11 12.10 -2.39 7.97
C ILE A 11 11.01 -2.27 6.90
N ILE A 12 10.46 -1.07 6.72
CA ILE A 12 9.58 -0.73 5.59
C ILE A 12 10.33 0.28 4.71
N LEU A 13 10.45 -0.01 3.42
CA LEU A 13 10.92 0.95 2.42
C LEU A 13 9.84 2.01 2.22
N GLY A 14 10.12 3.26 2.55
CA GLY A 14 9.13 4.32 2.66
C GLY A 14 8.89 5.10 1.38
N CYS A 15 9.71 4.92 0.35
CA CYS A 15 9.63 5.69 -0.88
C CYS A 15 9.54 4.78 -2.12
N THR A 16 8.72 5.16 -3.11
CA THR A 16 8.59 4.39 -4.35
C THR A 16 9.88 4.32 -5.16
N ILE A 17 10.82 5.25 -4.95
CA ILE A 17 12.16 5.18 -5.57
C ILE A 17 12.97 3.98 -5.07
N GLU A 18 12.58 3.39 -3.94
CA GLU A 18 13.26 2.25 -3.31
C GLU A 18 12.73 0.90 -3.83
N PHE A 19 11.80 0.93 -4.79
CA PHE A 19 11.18 -0.27 -5.35
C PHE A 19 12.22 -1.29 -5.80
N GLY A 20 12.09 -2.52 -5.30
CA GLY A 20 12.97 -3.64 -5.61
C GLY A 20 14.19 -3.77 -4.70
N PHE A 21 14.61 -2.70 -4.00
CA PHE A 21 15.79 -2.73 -3.13
C PHE A 21 15.61 -3.54 -1.84
N TYR A 22 14.41 -4.07 -1.60
CA TYR A 22 14.15 -4.88 -0.42
C TYR A 22 15.05 -6.13 -0.38
N HIS A 23 15.45 -6.67 -1.54
CA HIS A 23 16.35 -7.81 -1.62
C HIS A 23 17.75 -7.48 -1.10
N GLU A 24 18.35 -6.40 -1.60
CA GLU A 24 19.69 -5.94 -1.24
C GLU A 24 19.74 -5.51 0.23
N VAL A 25 18.78 -4.69 0.66
CA VAL A 25 18.72 -4.20 2.04
C VAL A 25 18.49 -5.36 3.01
N GLN A 26 17.62 -6.32 2.66
CA GLN A 26 17.39 -7.49 3.51
C GLN A 26 18.64 -8.36 3.62
N ALA A 27 19.38 -8.55 2.53
CA ALA A 27 20.63 -9.30 2.54
C ALA A 27 21.71 -8.61 3.40
N GLU A 28 21.78 -7.27 3.36
CA GLU A 28 22.75 -6.50 4.15
C GLU A 28 22.41 -6.46 5.65
N ILE A 29 21.13 -6.24 5.99
CA ILE A 29 20.72 -6.02 7.38
C ILE A 29 20.34 -7.33 8.09
N GLY A 30 19.90 -8.35 7.36
CA GLY A 30 19.54 -9.66 7.91
C GLY A 30 18.25 -9.69 8.75
N ILE A 31 17.32 -8.76 8.50
CA ILE A 31 15.94 -8.78 9.02
C ILE A 31 14.96 -8.53 7.86
N PRO A 32 13.68 -8.90 7.99
CA PRO A 32 12.70 -8.67 6.95
C PRO A 32 12.62 -7.20 6.51
N VAL A 33 12.59 -7.00 5.20
CA VAL A 33 12.40 -5.67 4.58
C VAL A 33 11.15 -5.73 3.70
N ILE A 34 10.19 -4.85 3.98
CA ILE A 34 8.92 -4.76 3.25
C ILE A 34 9.01 -3.63 2.23
N ASP A 35 8.79 -3.97 0.96
CA ASP A 35 8.66 -3.01 -0.13
C ASP A 35 7.26 -2.38 -0.15
N ALA A 36 7.18 -1.05 -0.06
CA ALA A 36 5.92 -0.31 -0.03
C ALA A 36 5.18 -0.21 -1.38
N SER A 37 5.72 -0.79 -2.45
CA SER A 37 5.00 -0.95 -3.73
C SER A 37 4.45 -2.36 -3.87
N ILE A 38 5.25 -3.38 -3.50
CA ILE A 38 4.84 -4.80 -3.61
C ILE A 38 3.77 -5.14 -2.57
N ALA A 39 3.92 -4.72 -1.31
CA ALA A 39 2.99 -5.08 -0.26
C ALA A 39 1.56 -4.56 -0.55
N PRO A 40 1.34 -3.29 -0.95
CA PRO A 40 0.01 -2.82 -1.35
C PRO A 40 -0.53 -3.52 -2.60
N LEU A 41 0.32 -3.89 -3.56
CA LEU A 41 -0.13 -4.64 -4.75
C LEU A 41 -0.72 -6.00 -4.36
N LYS A 42 -0.03 -6.75 -3.50
CA LYS A 42 -0.54 -8.04 -2.99
C LYS A 42 -1.82 -7.85 -2.16
N TYR A 43 -1.90 -6.76 -1.40
CA TYR A 43 -3.13 -6.42 -0.66
C TYR A 43 -4.29 -6.09 -1.62
N ALA A 44 -4.03 -5.37 -2.71
CA ALA A 44 -5.03 -5.07 -3.73
C ALA A 44 -5.56 -6.35 -4.41
N GLU A 45 -4.69 -7.31 -4.75
CA GLU A 45 -5.12 -8.61 -5.26
C GLU A 45 -6.04 -9.34 -4.28
N PHE A 46 -5.68 -9.35 -2.99
CA PHE A 46 -6.52 -9.89 -1.92
C PHE A 46 -7.90 -9.20 -1.86
N LEU A 47 -7.93 -7.86 -1.89
CA LEU A 47 -9.19 -7.10 -1.88
C LEU A 47 -10.07 -7.41 -3.10
N VAL A 48 -9.48 -7.57 -4.28
CA VAL A 48 -10.19 -7.98 -5.50
C VAL A 48 -10.79 -9.37 -5.35
N GLU A 49 -10.05 -10.31 -4.78
CA GLU A 49 -10.55 -11.67 -4.53
C GLU A 49 -11.74 -11.67 -3.57
N ILE A 50 -11.63 -10.95 -2.46
CA ILE A 50 -12.70 -10.79 -1.46
C ILE A 50 -13.94 -10.16 -2.09
N ASN A 51 -13.79 -9.14 -2.93
CA ASN A 51 -14.90 -8.52 -3.64
C ASN A 51 -15.59 -9.51 -4.59
N ARG A 52 -14.83 -10.27 -5.38
CA ARG A 52 -15.37 -11.24 -6.33
C ARG A 52 -16.12 -12.38 -5.65
N LYS A 53 -15.63 -12.84 -4.49
CA LYS A 53 -16.20 -14.00 -3.79
C LYS A 53 -17.40 -13.64 -2.89
N PHE A 54 -17.36 -12.47 -2.25
CA PHE A 54 -18.31 -12.12 -1.19
C PHE A 54 -19.04 -10.79 -1.43
N GLY A 55 -18.69 -10.05 -2.49
CA GLY A 55 -19.24 -8.72 -2.74
C GLY A 55 -18.74 -7.66 -1.76
N TRP A 56 -17.74 -7.97 -0.94
CA TRP A 56 -17.22 -7.04 0.06
C TRP A 56 -16.26 -6.03 -0.56
N GLY A 57 -16.46 -4.76 -0.27
CA GLY A 57 -15.66 -3.66 -0.78
C GLY A 57 -15.70 -2.48 0.18
N HIS A 58 -15.14 -1.35 -0.23
CA HIS A 58 -15.21 -0.14 0.59
C HIS A 58 -16.63 0.43 0.64
N SER A 59 -17.06 0.83 1.83
CA SER A 59 -18.38 1.43 2.02
C SER A 59 -18.48 2.77 1.29
N LYS A 60 -19.60 3.01 0.62
CA LYS A 60 -19.93 4.30 -0.02
C LYS A 60 -20.85 5.17 0.82
N LEU A 61 -21.19 4.76 2.04
CA LEU A 61 -22.13 5.49 2.88
C LEU A 61 -21.51 6.76 3.50
N TYR A 62 -20.27 6.64 3.99
CA TYR A 62 -19.50 7.73 4.62
C TYR A 62 -18.01 7.59 4.28
N GLY A 63 -17.22 8.66 4.41
CA GLY A 63 -15.76 8.69 4.28
C GLY A 63 -15.20 8.42 2.87
N TYR A 64 -15.80 7.51 2.11
CA TYR A 64 -15.42 7.12 0.76
C TYR A 64 -16.59 7.24 -0.24
N GLN A 65 -17.54 8.13 0.03
CA GLN A 65 -18.61 8.44 -0.91
C GLN A 65 -18.02 8.82 -2.28
N SER A 66 -18.78 8.62 -3.35
CA SER A 66 -18.37 9.19 -4.64
C SER A 66 -18.28 10.72 -4.53
N PRO A 67 -17.34 11.35 -5.25
CA PRO A 67 -17.27 12.81 -5.30
C PRO A 67 -18.61 13.43 -5.74
N PRO A 68 -18.95 14.65 -5.30
CA PRO A 68 -20.14 15.36 -5.79
C PRO A 68 -20.09 15.56 -7.31
N ASN A 69 -21.25 15.47 -7.97
CA ASN A 69 -21.33 15.65 -9.43
C ASN A 69 -20.81 17.02 -9.88
N GLU A 70 -21.07 18.07 -9.07
CA GLU A 70 -20.59 19.43 -9.34
C GLU A 70 -19.05 19.50 -9.43
N GLU A 71 -18.33 18.75 -8.59
CA GLU A 71 -16.86 18.68 -8.65
C GLU A 71 -16.38 17.91 -9.88
N ILE A 72 -17.06 16.82 -10.24
CA ILE A 72 -16.74 16.00 -11.43
C ILE A 72 -16.87 16.86 -12.70
N GLU A 73 -17.96 17.61 -12.83
CA GLU A 73 -18.21 18.51 -13.96
C GLU A 73 -17.19 19.67 -14.01
N ALA A 74 -16.93 20.31 -12.88
CA ALA A 74 -16.00 21.45 -12.80
C ALA A 74 -14.56 21.07 -13.20
N TRP A 75 -14.14 19.84 -12.91
CA TRP A 75 -12.81 19.32 -13.23
C TRP A 75 -12.76 18.61 -14.60
N ASN A 76 -13.89 18.54 -15.31
CA ASN A 76 -14.04 17.83 -16.58
C ASN A 76 -13.47 16.41 -16.51
N LEU A 77 -13.83 15.70 -15.43
CA LEU A 77 -13.46 14.31 -15.20
C LEU A 77 -14.48 13.40 -15.91
N PHE A 78 -13.98 12.59 -16.85
CA PHE A 78 -14.71 11.63 -17.71
C PHE A 78 -15.50 12.25 -18.88
#